data_AF-A0AA42Z0X7-F1
#
_entry.id   AF-A0AA42Z0X7-F1
#
_cell.length_a   1.000
_cell.length_b   1.000
_cell.length_c   1.000
_cell.angle_alpha   90.00
_cell.angle_beta   90.00
_cell.angle_gamma   90.00
#
_symmetry.space_group_name_H-M   'P 1'
#
loop_
_entity.id
_entity.type
_entity.pdbx_description
1 polymer ?
#
loop_
_entity_poly.entity_id
_entity_poly.type
_entity_poly.pdbx_seq_one_letter_code
_entity_poly.pdbx_strand_id
1 'polypeptide(L)'
;MFRKFVWITGFLDILIGLGVWTQPLTNPEQGTFVSLMTLGAFLMFAGAALMWSSKDIAVRAPVIFWQGLVRLTAVTSILYGVPQGLATPYEYGVAVFDGVISLTYLVGTVKLTGASAFKLFMGKTQ
;
A
#
# COMPACT_ATOMS: atom_id res chain seq x y z
N MET A 1 -16.04 -10.68 -3.39
CA MET A 1 -15.44 -10.25 -2.10
C MET A 1 -14.16 -9.45 -2.30
N PHE A 2 -13.17 -9.98 -3.03
CA PHE A 2 -11.88 -9.32 -3.32
C PHE A 2 -12.01 -7.88 -3.83
N ARG A 3 -12.92 -7.61 -4.77
CA ARG A 3 -13.21 -6.26 -5.26
C ARG A 3 -13.58 -5.26 -4.18
N LYS A 4 -14.48 -5.62 -3.27
CA LYS A 4 -14.90 -4.75 -2.16
C LYS A 4 -13.73 -4.51 -1.22
N PHE A 5 -12.96 -5.55 -0.93
CA PHE A 5 -11.76 -5.46 -0.12
C PHE A 5 -10.78 -4.42 -0.69
N VAL A 6 -10.35 -4.57 -1.95
CA VAL A 6 -9.44 -3.63 -2.66
C VAL A 6 -9.97 -2.19 -2.63
N TRP A 7 -11.28 -2.00 -2.81
CA TRP A 7 -11.89 -0.67 -2.78
C TRP A 7 -11.82 -0.05 -1.38
N ILE A 8 -12.14 -0.83 -0.33
CA ILE A 8 -12.12 -0.36 1.06
C ILE A 8 -10.69 -0.02 1.49
N THR A 9 -9.73 -0.91 1.24
CA THR A 9 -8.33 -0.68 1.60
C THR A 9 -7.72 0.47 0.79
N GLY A 10 -8.14 0.67 -0.47
CA GLY A 10 -7.78 1.86 -1.24
C GLY A 10 -8.35 3.15 -0.65
N PHE A 11 -9.60 3.15 -0.16
CA PHE A 11 -10.16 4.30 0.54
C PHE A 11 -9.41 4.60 1.85
N LEU A 12 -9.05 3.56 2.61
CA LEU A 12 -8.24 3.71 3.83
C LEU A 12 -6.86 4.31 3.54
N ASP A 13 -6.21 3.94 2.42
CA ASP A 13 -4.93 4.54 2.02
C ASP A 13 -5.02 6.05 1.81
N ILE A 14 -6.17 6.55 1.33
CA ILE A 14 -6.41 7.99 1.23
C ILE A 14 -6.44 8.63 2.61
N LEU A 15 -7.16 8.02 3.57
CA LEU A 15 -7.23 8.52 4.95
C LEU A 15 -5.87 8.47 5.64
N ILE A 16 -5.08 7.41 5.41
CA ILE A 16 -3.72 7.29 5.95
C ILE A 16 -2.81 8.34 5.33
N GLY A 17 -2.90 8.58 4.02
CA GLY A 17 -2.15 9.64 3.34
C GLY A 17 -2.45 11.04 3.89
N LEU A 18 -3.71 11.33 4.21
CA LEU A 18 -4.09 12.54 4.94
C LEU A 18 -3.54 12.55 6.37
N GLY A 19 -3.55 11.41 7.05
CA GLY A 19 -2.95 11.23 8.37
C GLY A 19 -1.45 11.53 8.39
N VAL A 20 -0.71 11.12 7.35
CA VAL A 20 0.74 11.41 7.21
C VAL A 20 1.01 12.92 7.15
N TRP A 21 0.08 13.72 6.64
CA TRP A 21 0.23 15.18 6.62
C TRP A 21 0.04 15.85 7.98
N THR A 22 -0.49 15.16 8.99
CA THR A 22 -0.73 15.76 10.31
C THR A 22 0.57 16.26 10.95
N GLN A 23 1.63 15.46 10.96
CA GLN A 23 2.93 15.84 11.53
C GLN A 23 3.55 17.04 10.80
N PRO A 24 3.76 17.03 9.46
CA PRO A 24 4.43 18.14 8.78
C PRO A 24 3.60 19.43 8.81
N LEU A 25 2.27 19.35 8.88
CA LEU A 25 1.41 20.55 8.98
C LEU A 25 1.36 21.16 10.39
N THR A 26 1.52 20.35 11.44
CA THR A 26 1.46 20.82 12.83
C THR A 26 2.84 21.18 13.38
N ASN A 27 3.88 20.41 13.00
CA ASN A 27 5.26 20.57 13.43
C ASN A 27 6.21 20.42 12.23
N PRO A 28 6.32 21.46 11.37
CA PRO A 28 7.18 21.40 10.20
C PRO A 28 8.66 21.31 10.61
N GLU A 29 9.34 20.27 10.14
CA GLU A 29 10.75 20.02 10.42
C GLU A 29 11.59 20.05 9.13
N GLN A 30 12.78 20.66 9.21
CA GLN A 30 13.71 20.72 8.10
C GLN A 30 14.20 19.31 7.75
N GLY A 31 14.13 18.94 6.46
CA GLY A 31 14.54 17.63 5.97
C GLY A 31 13.42 16.58 5.92
N THR A 32 12.32 16.76 6.64
CA THR A 32 11.17 15.81 6.66
C THR A 32 9.87 16.40 6.10
N PHE A 33 9.70 17.72 6.14
CA PHE A 33 8.46 18.36 5.67
C PHE A 33 8.10 17.97 4.23
N VAL A 34 9.01 18.19 3.28
CA VAL A 34 8.74 17.93 1.85
C VAL A 34 8.53 16.43 1.61
N SER A 35 9.33 15.56 2.22
CA SER A 35 9.23 14.12 2.03
C SER A 35 7.92 13.54 2.59
N LEU A 36 7.45 14.00 3.75
CA LEU A 36 6.17 13.59 4.34
C LEU A 36 4.97 14.16 3.55
N MET A 37 5.05 15.41 3.09
CA MET A 37 4.03 15.97 2.21
C MET A 37 3.92 15.18 0.91
N THR A 38 5.04 14.85 0.28
CA THR A 38 5.08 14.03 -0.93
C THR A 38 4.59 12.60 -0.66
N LEU A 39 5.00 11.97 0.45
CA LEU A 39 4.58 10.62 0.82
C LEU A 39 3.05 10.55 1.01
N GLY A 40 2.45 11.49 1.73
CA GLY A 40 0.99 11.54 1.90
C GLY A 40 0.25 11.72 0.57
N ALA A 41 0.76 12.55 -0.33
CA ALA A 41 0.21 12.71 -1.68
C ALA A 41 0.25 11.40 -2.49
N PHE A 42 1.39 10.69 -2.45
CA PHE A 42 1.54 9.40 -3.13
C PHE A 42 0.65 8.31 -2.53
N LEU A 43 0.47 8.28 -1.21
CA LEU A 43 -0.46 7.36 -0.54
C LEU A 43 -1.91 7.60 -0.97
N MET A 44 -2.33 8.86 -1.07
CA MET A 44 -3.68 9.20 -1.58
C MET A 44 -3.84 8.82 -3.05
N PHE A 45 -2.81 9.06 -3.89
CA PHE A 45 -2.83 8.62 -5.28
C PHE A 45 -2.90 7.10 -5.40
N ALA A 46 -2.11 6.38 -4.59
CA ALA A 46 -2.14 4.92 -4.51
C ALA A 46 -3.53 4.41 -4.10
N GLY A 47 -4.15 5.02 -3.10
CA GLY A 47 -5.51 4.73 -2.67
C GLY A 47 -6.55 4.96 -3.77
N ALA A 48 -6.48 6.11 -4.46
CA ALA A 48 -7.34 6.40 -5.60
C ALA A 48 -7.14 5.40 -6.76
N ALA A 49 -5.90 5.02 -7.05
CA ALA A 49 -5.57 4.01 -8.06
C ALA A 49 -6.10 2.62 -7.67
N LEU A 50 -6.10 2.26 -6.39
CA LEU A 50 -6.73 1.03 -5.89
C LEU A 50 -8.24 1.06 -6.05
N MET A 51 -8.90 2.14 -5.64
CA MET A 51 -10.34 2.31 -5.82
C MET A 51 -10.73 2.25 -7.31
N TRP A 52 -9.94 2.87 -8.18
CA TRP A 52 -10.12 2.82 -9.64
C TRP A 52 -9.87 1.42 -10.22
N SER A 53 -8.80 0.74 -9.81
CA SER A 53 -8.48 -0.62 -10.27
C SER A 53 -9.52 -1.65 -9.83
N SER A 54 -10.15 -1.44 -8.66
CA SER A 54 -11.25 -2.28 -8.19
C SER A 54 -12.47 -2.29 -9.13
N LYS A 55 -12.63 -1.30 -10.02
CA LYS A 55 -13.75 -1.25 -10.96
C LYS A 55 -13.59 -2.26 -12.11
N ASP A 56 -12.36 -2.60 -12.48
CA ASP A 56 -12.04 -3.57 -13.52
C ASP A 56 -10.72 -4.29 -13.19
N ILE A 57 -10.83 -5.29 -12.32
CA ILE A 57 -9.66 -6.01 -11.78
C ILE A 57 -9.02 -6.88 -12.85
N ALA A 58 -9.78 -7.42 -13.80
CA ALA A 58 -9.24 -8.31 -14.83
C ALA A 58 -8.18 -7.60 -15.69
N VAL A 59 -8.39 -6.31 -15.98
CA VAL A 59 -7.45 -5.49 -16.75
C VAL A 59 -6.42 -4.80 -15.84
N ARG A 60 -6.81 -4.43 -14.61
CA ARG A 60 -6.00 -3.55 -13.74
C ARG A 60 -5.35 -4.26 -12.56
N ALA A 61 -5.35 -5.59 -12.54
CA ALA A 61 -4.67 -6.40 -11.54
C ALA A 61 -3.20 -6.01 -11.29
N PRO A 62 -2.40 -5.56 -12.28
CA PRO A 62 -1.02 -5.13 -12.04
C PRO A 62 -0.92 -3.99 -11.03
N VAL A 63 -1.88 -3.06 -11.04
CA VAL A 63 -1.92 -1.97 -10.05
C VAL A 63 -2.09 -2.53 -8.65
N ILE A 64 -3.04 -3.44 -8.46
CA ILE A 64 -3.31 -4.07 -7.16
C ILE A 64 -2.12 -4.92 -6.72
N PHE A 65 -1.49 -5.64 -7.65
CA PHE A 65 -0.29 -6.43 -7.40
C PHE A 65 0.87 -5.55 -6.92
N TRP A 66 1.14 -4.45 -7.62
CA TRP A 66 2.16 -3.48 -7.22
C TRP A 66 1.88 -2.85 -5.86
N GLN A 67 0.63 -2.56 -5.55
CA GLN A 67 0.24 -2.07 -4.23
C GLN A 67 0.42 -3.13 -3.13
N GLY A 68 0.35 -4.42 -3.49
CA GLY A 68 0.75 -5.51 -2.60
C GLY A 68 2.25 -5.49 -2.30
N LEU A 69 3.08 -5.20 -3.30
CA LEU A 69 4.54 -5.06 -3.13
C LEU A 69 4.90 -3.83 -2.29
N VAL A 70 4.24 -2.69 -2.51
CA VAL A 70 4.46 -1.47 -1.71
C VAL A 70 4.22 -1.74 -0.22
N ARG A 71 3.14 -2.45 0.10
CA ARG A 71 2.85 -2.88 1.49
C ARG A 71 3.86 -3.88 2.02
N LEU A 72 4.37 -4.78 1.18
CA LEU A 72 5.44 -5.70 1.59
C LEU A 72 6.71 -4.93 1.97
N THR A 73 7.02 -3.84 1.26
CA THR A 73 8.13 -2.93 1.62
C THR A 73 7.90 -2.30 3.01
N ALA A 74 6.68 -1.87 3.33
CA ALA A 74 6.37 -1.35 4.66
C ALA A 74 6.58 -2.42 5.76
N VAL A 75 6.06 -3.63 5.57
CA VAL A 75 6.24 -4.75 6.50
C VAL A 75 7.72 -5.07 6.71
N THR A 76 8.48 -5.21 5.63
CA THR A 76 9.91 -5.55 5.71
C THR A 76 10.72 -4.44 6.38
N SER A 77 10.35 -3.18 6.16
CA SER A 77 11.00 -2.02 6.82
C SER A 77 10.75 -2.02 8.33
N ILE A 78 9.53 -2.33 8.76
CA ILE A 78 9.20 -2.44 10.19
C ILE A 78 9.91 -3.63 10.83
N LEU A 79 9.90 -4.80 10.17
CA LEU A 79 10.61 -5.99 10.67
C LEU A 79 12.12 -5.75 10.79
N TYR A 80 12.70 -4.97 9.89
CA TYR A 80 14.09 -4.52 9.99
C TYR A 80 14.30 -3.51 11.12
N GLY A 81 13.38 -2.57 11.31
CA GLY A 81 13.47 -1.51 12.33
C GLY A 81 13.28 -2.00 13.77
N VAL A 82 12.49 -3.06 13.99
CA VAL A 82 12.23 -3.66 15.31
C VAL A 82 13.51 -4.01 16.07
N PRO A 83 14.42 -4.87 15.57
CA PRO A 83 15.64 -5.23 16.29
C PRO A 83 16.62 -4.07 16.48
N GLN A 84 16.46 -2.99 15.70
CA GLN A 84 17.31 -1.79 15.75
C GLN A 84 16.76 -0.70 16.69
N GLY A 85 15.61 -0.93 17.34
CA GLY A 85 14.95 0.07 18.17
C GLY A 85 14.42 1.28 17.39
N LEU A 86 14.25 1.15 16.06
CA LEU A 86 13.75 2.21 15.18
C LEU A 86 12.22 2.21 15.06
N ALA A 87 11.57 1.12 15.46
CA ALA A 87 10.14 0.95 15.33
C ALA A 87 9.43 1.05 16.70
N THR A 88 8.31 1.75 16.71
CA THR A 88 7.43 1.92 17.87
C THR A 88 6.35 0.81 17.92
N PRO A 89 5.75 0.54 19.08
CA PRO A 89 4.80 -0.57 19.21
C PRO A 89 3.57 -0.50 18.29
N TYR A 90 3.09 0.70 17.93
CA TYR A 90 1.94 0.82 17.03
C TYR A 90 2.27 0.34 15.61
N GLU A 91 3.53 0.46 15.18
CA GLU A 91 4.00 0.05 13.85
C GLU A 91 3.97 -1.46 13.70
N TYR A 92 4.03 -2.22 14.79
CA TYR A 92 3.90 -3.68 14.73
C TYR A 92 2.48 -4.08 14.28
N GLY A 93 1.47 -3.33 14.74
CA GLY A 93 0.09 -3.48 14.26
C GLY A 93 -0.05 -3.14 12.78
N VAL A 94 0.64 -2.09 12.33
CA VAL A 94 0.70 -1.72 10.90
C VAL A 94 1.32 -2.85 10.07
N ALA A 95 2.42 -3.46 10.53
CA ALA A 95 3.06 -4.58 9.84
C ALA A 95 2.12 -5.78 9.68
N VAL A 96 1.33 -6.12 10.71
CA VAL A 96 0.34 -7.21 10.60
C VAL A 96 -0.74 -6.85 9.57
N PHE A 97 -1.29 -5.63 9.64
CA PHE A 97 -2.34 -5.17 8.75
C PHE A 97 -1.88 -5.14 7.28
N ASP A 98 -0.71 -4.53 7.02
CA ASP A 98 -0.13 -4.48 5.68
C ASP A 98 0.30 -5.84 5.17
N GLY A 99 0.77 -6.74 6.05
CA GLY A 99 1.08 -8.13 5.70
C GLY A 99 -0.15 -8.87 5.16
N VAL A 100 -1.29 -8.74 5.84
CA VAL A 100 -2.56 -9.36 5.40
C VAL A 100 -3.02 -8.77 4.06
N ILE A 101 -2.98 -7.45 3.89
CA ILE A 101 -3.40 -6.83 2.63
C ILE A 101 -2.44 -7.21 1.50
N SER A 102 -1.13 -7.15 1.75
CA SER A 102 -0.09 -7.52 0.78
C SER A 102 -0.29 -8.94 0.26
N LEU A 103 -0.41 -9.92 1.16
CA LEU A 103 -0.67 -11.31 0.79
C LEU A 103 -1.98 -11.46 0.02
N THR A 104 -3.04 -10.78 0.46
CA THR A 104 -4.34 -10.81 -0.20
C THR A 104 -4.26 -10.26 -1.62
N TYR A 105 -3.53 -9.17 -1.84
CA TYR A 105 -3.35 -8.57 -3.15
C TYR A 105 -2.48 -9.43 -4.07
N LEU A 106 -1.32 -9.87 -3.61
CA LEU A 106 -0.37 -10.65 -4.40
C LEU A 106 -0.97 -12.00 -4.81
N VAL A 107 -1.52 -12.75 -3.86
CA VAL A 107 -2.12 -14.05 -4.12
C VAL A 107 -3.46 -13.90 -4.83
N GLY A 108 -4.28 -12.92 -4.41
CA GLY A 108 -5.61 -12.69 -4.98
C GLY A 108 -5.58 -12.29 -6.45
N THR A 109 -4.65 -11.41 -6.86
CA THR A 109 -4.50 -11.01 -8.26
C THR A 109 -3.99 -12.14 -9.14
N VAL A 110 -2.99 -12.91 -8.69
CA VAL A 110 -2.50 -14.11 -9.40
C VAL A 110 -3.63 -15.12 -9.60
N LYS A 111 -4.36 -15.45 -8.53
CA LYS A 111 -5.48 -16.41 -8.60
C LYS A 111 -6.62 -15.93 -9.47
N LEU A 112 -6.94 -14.64 -9.44
CA LEU A 112 -8.08 -14.10 -10.17
C LEU A 112 -7.80 -13.91 -11.66
N THR A 113 -6.56 -13.58 -12.03
CA THR A 113 -6.18 -13.37 -13.44
C THR A 113 -5.65 -14.64 -14.11
N GLY A 114 -5.12 -15.59 -13.35
CA GLY A 114 -4.35 -16.72 -13.88
C GLY A 114 -2.99 -16.33 -14.46
N ALA A 115 -2.62 -15.05 -14.42
CA ALA A 115 -1.32 -14.56 -14.87
C ALA A 115 -0.23 -14.90 -13.85
N SER A 116 1.00 -15.09 -14.33
CA SER A 116 2.15 -15.25 -13.43
C SER A 116 2.46 -13.94 -12.70
N ALA A 117 3.02 -14.05 -11.50
CA ALA A 117 3.45 -12.89 -10.71
C ALA A 117 4.38 -11.96 -11.49
N PHE A 118 5.28 -12.52 -12.32
CA PHE A 118 6.18 -11.73 -13.16
C PHE A 118 5.44 -10.95 -14.27
N LYS A 119 4.39 -11.51 -14.88
CA LYS A 119 3.56 -10.77 -15.84
C LYS A 119 2.86 -9.60 -15.17
N LEU A 120 2.25 -9.83 -14.00
CA LEU A 120 1.60 -8.78 -13.21
C LEU A 120 2.58 -7.69 -12.78
N PHE A 121 3.78 -8.07 -12.36
CA PHE A 121 4.88 -7.13 -12.07
C PHE A 121 5.22 -6.25 -13.28
N MET A 122 5.27 -6.84 -14.48
CA MET A 122 5.53 -6.13 -15.73
C MET A 122 4.34 -5.31 -16.27
N GLY A 123 3.23 -5.19 -15.53
CA GLY A 123 2.07 -4.44 -15.99
C GLY A 123 1.13 -5.21 -16.91
N LYS A 124 1.27 -6.54 -17.01
CA LYS A 124 0.53 -7.38 -17.97
C LYS A 124 -0.45 -8.33 -17.26
N THR A 125 -1.64 -8.48 -17.83
CA THR A 125 -2.71 -9.37 -17.32
C THR A 125 -2.95 -10.62 -18.16
N GLN A 126 -2.32 -10.70 -19.34
CA GLN A 126 -2.37 -11.85 -20.27
C GLN A 126 -0.96 -12.21 -20.73
#